data_AF-A0A403N4U7-F1
#
_entry.id   AF-A0A403N4U7-F1
#
_cell.length_a   1.000
_cell.length_b   1.000
_cell.length_c   1.000
_cell.angle_alpha   90.00
_cell.angle_beta   90.00
_cell.angle_gamma   90.00
#
_symmetry.space_group_name_H-M   'P 1'
#
loop_
_entity.id
_entity.type
_entity.pdbx_description
1 polymer ?
#
loop_
_entity_poly.entity_id
_entity_poly.type
_entity_poly.pdbx_seq_one_letter_code
_entity_poly.pdbx_strand_id
1 'polypeptide(L)'
;MAKDIAFKLGAVLDDEEAGIFADGYNVALLQSKYRDLSQPVDPQISEYEKIMLRAGWVMAPVEPTDEMIAAAMECDDVVFDSKDPTAFCVQFREIYCAMVAAAPKQENV
;
A
#
# COMPACT_ATOMS: atom_id res chain seq x y z
N MET A 1 -4.14 -30.69 -1.66
CA MET A 1 -3.92 -29.24 -1.44
C MET A 1 -4.75 -28.38 -2.40
N ALA A 2 -4.54 -28.38 -3.72
CA ALA A 2 -5.38 -27.61 -4.66
C ALA A 2 -6.85 -28.08 -4.69
N LYS A 3 -7.08 -29.40 -4.72
CA LYS A 3 -8.43 -29.99 -4.63
C LYS A 3 -9.18 -29.65 -3.33
N ASP A 4 -8.47 -29.43 -2.21
CA ASP A 4 -9.11 -29.05 -0.93
C ASP A 4 -9.61 -27.60 -0.94
N ILE A 5 -8.94 -26.71 -1.67
CA ILE A 5 -9.35 -25.30 -1.79
C ILE A 5 -10.56 -25.20 -2.73
N ALA A 6 -10.52 -25.91 -3.86
CA ALA A 6 -11.66 -26.00 -4.78
C ALA A 6 -12.90 -26.61 -4.10
N PHE A 7 -12.72 -27.68 -3.33
CA PHE A 7 -13.78 -28.32 -2.55
C PHE A 7 -14.39 -27.37 -1.49
N LYS A 8 -13.56 -26.58 -0.78
CA LYS A 8 -14.04 -25.54 0.17
C LYS A 8 -14.83 -24.41 -0.51
N LEU A 9 -14.62 -24.18 -1.80
CA LEU A 9 -15.36 -23.21 -2.62
C LEU A 9 -16.57 -23.84 -3.35
N GLY A 10 -16.86 -25.12 -3.10
CA GLY A 10 -17.99 -25.83 -3.69
C GLY A 10 -17.80 -26.23 -5.16
N ALA A 11 -16.58 -26.14 -5.69
CA ALA A 11 -16.25 -26.53 -7.05
C ALA A 11 -15.67 -27.96 -7.08
N VAL A 12 -16.28 -28.83 -7.89
CA VAL A 12 -15.70 -30.13 -8.25
C VAL A 12 -14.94 -29.92 -9.55
N LEU A 13 -13.62 -29.82 -9.46
CA LEU A 13 -12.74 -29.65 -10.61
C LEU A 13 -12.17 -31.01 -11.03
N ASP A 14 -12.03 -31.21 -12.33
CA ASP A 14 -11.23 -32.32 -12.85
C ASP A 14 -9.71 -32.07 -12.69
N ASP A 15 -8.88 -33.04 -13.09
CA ASP A 15 -7.43 -32.97 -12.89
C ASP A 15 -6.75 -31.86 -13.73
N GLU A 16 -7.31 -31.53 -14.89
CA GLU A 16 -6.80 -30.48 -15.79
C GLU A 16 -7.18 -29.10 -15.24
N GLU A 17 -8.44 -28.93 -14.85
CA GLU A 17 -8.97 -27.71 -14.22
C GLU A 17 -8.28 -27.42 -12.87
N ALA A 18 -7.96 -28.47 -12.10
CA ALA A 18 -7.21 -28.32 -10.85
C ALA A 18 -5.77 -27.84 -11.08
N GLY A 19 -5.14 -28.25 -12.18
CA GLY A 19 -3.82 -27.75 -12.60
C GLY A 19 -3.86 -26.27 -12.95
N ILE A 20 -4.82 -25.88 -13.80
CA ILE A 20 -5.01 -24.49 -14.22
C ILE A 20 -5.33 -23.58 -13.02
N PHE A 21 -6.16 -24.04 -12.09
CA PHE A 21 -6.49 -23.30 -10.87
C PHE A 21 -5.27 -23.10 -9.97
N ALA A 22 -4.44 -24.14 -9.79
CA ALA A 22 -3.23 -24.05 -8.98
C ALA A 22 -2.21 -23.09 -9.61
N ASP A 23 -2.03 -23.16 -10.92
CA ASP A 23 -1.11 -22.27 -11.65
C ASP A 23 -1.59 -20.82 -11.61
N GLY A 24 -2.89 -20.57 -11.83
CA GLY A 24 -3.49 -19.23 -11.72
C GLY A 24 -3.38 -18.64 -10.31
N TYR A 25 -3.62 -19.45 -9.27
CA TYR A 25 -3.48 -19.03 -7.87
C TYR A 25 -2.02 -18.70 -7.51
N ASN A 26 -1.07 -19.51 -7.96
CA ASN A 26 0.36 -19.27 -7.73
C ASN A 26 0.85 -18.02 -8.48
N VAL A 27 0.39 -17.77 -9.71
CA VAL A 27 0.70 -16.56 -10.48
C VAL A 27 0.14 -15.30 -9.79
N ALA A 28 -1.11 -15.34 -9.29
CA ALA A 28 -1.69 -14.22 -8.56
C ALA A 28 -0.97 -13.93 -7.23
N LEU A 29 -0.53 -14.96 -6.51
CA LEU A 29 0.29 -14.82 -5.31
C LEU A 29 1.69 -14.25 -5.61
N LEU A 30 2.32 -14.65 -6.71
CA LEU A 30 3.61 -14.12 -7.14
C LEU A 30 3.48 -12.64 -7.58
N GLN A 31 2.44 -12.31 -8.35
CA GLN A 31 2.16 -10.93 -8.77
C GLN A 31 1.82 -10.01 -7.60
N SER A 32 1.16 -10.50 -6.55
CA SER A 32 0.86 -9.69 -5.36
C SER A 32 2.09 -9.45 -4.47
N LYS A 33 3.07 -10.37 -4.46
CA LYS A 33 4.33 -10.20 -3.71
C LYS A 33 5.36 -9.31 -4.42
N TYR A 34 5.29 -9.21 -5.75
CA TYR A 34 6.12 -8.34 -6.58
C TYR A 34 5.22 -7.58 -7.56
N ARG A 35 4.39 -6.66 -7.06
CA ARG A 35 3.75 -5.67 -7.94
C ARG A 35 4.85 -4.74 -8.46
N ASP A 36 5.33 -5.05 -9.65
CA ASP A 36 6.19 -4.17 -10.42
C ASP A 36 5.34 -2.97 -10.91
N LEU A 37 5.57 -1.80 -10.30
CA LEU A 37 4.88 -0.56 -10.65
C LEU A 37 5.22 -0.06 -12.06
N SER A 38 6.14 -0.72 -12.77
CA SER A 38 6.45 -0.41 -14.17
C SER A 38 5.49 -1.06 -15.18
N GLN A 39 4.63 -1.99 -14.75
CA GLN A 39 3.58 -2.55 -15.60
C GLN A 39 2.32 -1.68 -15.56
N PRO A 40 1.62 -1.50 -16.70
CA PRO A 40 0.44 -0.65 -16.77
C PRO A 40 -0.61 -1.15 -15.77
N VAL A 41 -1.09 -0.21 -14.95
CA VAL A 41 -2.14 -0.45 -13.97
C VAL A 41 -3.36 -0.99 -14.72
N ASP A 42 -3.88 -2.14 -14.30
CA ASP A 42 -5.15 -2.67 -14.81
C ASP A 42 -6.20 -1.54 -14.79
N PRO A 43 -6.93 -1.28 -15.89
CA PRO A 43 -7.91 -0.19 -15.95
C PRO A 43 -8.85 -0.12 -14.75
N GLN A 44 -9.26 -1.27 -14.18
CA GLN A 44 -10.13 -1.34 -13.00
C GLN A 44 -9.44 -0.83 -11.72
N ILE A 45 -8.14 -1.06 -11.57
CA ILE A 45 -7.35 -0.57 -10.44
C ILE A 45 -7.19 0.95 -10.54
N SER A 46 -6.99 1.49 -11.74
CA SER A 46 -6.85 2.94 -11.95
C SER A 46 -8.13 3.72 -11.60
N GLU A 47 -9.31 3.15 -11.86
CA GLU A 47 -10.59 3.76 -11.50
C GLU A 47 -10.80 3.74 -9.99
N TYR A 48 -10.47 2.62 -9.34
CA TYR A 48 -10.51 2.50 -7.89
C TYR A 48 -9.58 3.52 -7.21
N GLU A 49 -8.34 3.66 -7.68
CA GLU A 49 -7.38 4.65 -7.17
C GLU A 49 -7.91 6.08 -7.30
N LYS A 50 -8.51 6.44 -8.44
CA LYS A 50 -9.15 7.76 -8.63
C LYS A 50 -10.30 8.00 -7.66
N ILE A 51 -11.11 6.99 -7.37
CA ILE A 51 -12.21 7.08 -6.40
C ILE A 51 -11.63 7.27 -4.99
N MET A 52 -10.60 6.52 -4.63
CA MET A 52 -9.91 6.64 -3.33
C MET A 52 -9.29 8.02 -3.14
N LEU A 53 -8.58 8.54 -4.15
CA LEU A 53 -8.01 9.90 -4.15
C LEU A 53 -9.08 10.98 -3.95
N ARG A 54 -10.23 10.88 -4.63
CA ARG A 54 -11.37 11.82 -4.43
C ARG A 54 -11.96 11.71 -3.03
N ALA A 55 -11.91 10.54 -2.42
CA ALA A 55 -12.34 10.30 -1.04
C ALA A 55 -11.27 10.68 -0.01
N GLY A 56 -10.12 11.23 -0.42
CA GLY A 56 -9.03 11.65 0.46
C GLY A 56 -8.11 10.50 0.92
N TRP A 57 -8.21 9.33 0.31
CA TRP A 57 -7.34 8.19 0.57
C TRP A 57 -6.15 8.19 -0.38
N VAL A 58 -4.98 7.82 0.15
CA VAL A 58 -3.73 7.71 -0.61
C VAL A 58 -3.11 6.35 -0.35
N MET A 59 -2.47 5.77 -1.36
CA MET A 59 -1.66 4.57 -1.17
C MET A 59 -0.29 5.00 -0.67
N ALA A 60 0.17 4.37 0.41
CA ALA A 60 1.51 4.53 0.94
C ALA A 60 2.12 3.13 1.20
N PRO A 61 3.44 2.99 1.10
CA PRO A 61 4.13 1.78 1.50
C PRO A 61 3.79 1.36 2.93
N VAL A 62 3.71 0.04 3.17
CA VAL A 62 3.49 -0.50 4.52
C VAL A 62 4.67 -0.18 5.44
N GLU A 63 5.89 -0.26 4.90
CA GLU A 63 7.12 0.19 5.56
C GLU A 63 7.56 1.54 4.96
N PRO A 64 7.81 2.57 5.78
CA PRO A 64 8.27 3.88 5.29
C PRO A 64 9.57 3.77 4.49
N THR A 65 9.67 4.51 3.39
CA THR A 65 10.93 4.62 2.63
C THR A 65 11.90 5.57 3.33
N ASP A 66 13.18 5.53 2.92
CA ASP A 66 14.20 6.45 3.42
C ASP A 66 13.82 7.91 3.20
N GLU A 67 13.19 8.25 2.07
CA GLU A 67 12.71 9.61 1.79
C GLU A 67 11.56 10.02 2.71
N MET A 68 10.64 9.10 3.03
CA MET A 68 9.58 9.36 4.00
C MET A 68 10.16 9.58 5.40
N ILE A 69 11.17 8.81 5.79
CA ILE A 69 11.85 8.94 7.08
C ILE A 69 12.62 10.27 7.14
N ALA A 70 13.34 10.64 6.07
CA ALA A 70 14.02 11.93 5.99
C ALA A 70 13.02 13.09 6.13
N ALA A 71 11.87 13.02 5.44
CA ALA A 71 10.83 14.03 5.55
C ALA A 71 10.24 14.13 6.98
N ALA A 72 10.10 13.00 7.68
CA ALA A 72 9.72 13.01 9.09
C ALA A 72 10.76 13.71 9.98
N MET A 73 12.05 13.45 9.74
CA MET A 73 13.15 14.01 10.52
C MET A 73 13.37 15.50 10.28
N GLU A 74 13.05 15.99 9.09
CA GLU A 74 13.16 17.40 8.70
C GLU A 74 11.89 18.21 8.98
N CYS A 75 10.81 17.56 9.43
CA CYS A 75 9.56 18.21 9.77
C CYS A 75 9.74 19.11 11.00
N ASP A 76 9.22 20.34 10.95
CA ASP A 76 9.17 21.23 12.12
C ASP A 76 7.95 20.86 12.98
N ASP A 77 8.08 19.75 13.69
CA ASP A 77 7.02 19.11 14.46
C ASP A 77 7.08 19.44 15.96
N VAL A 78 8.11 20.12 16.46
CA VAL A 78 8.27 20.38 17.89
C VAL A 78 7.86 21.81 18.24
N VAL A 79 6.82 21.94 19.08
CA VAL A 79 6.38 23.24 19.61
C VAL A 79 6.78 23.37 21.07
N PHE A 80 7.47 24.46 21.40
CA PHE A 80 7.84 24.80 22.78
C PHE A 80 6.75 25.63 23.46
N ASP A 81 6.47 25.35 24.73
CA ASP A 81 5.52 26.17 25.48
C ASP A 81 6.12 27.53 25.83
N SER A 82 5.42 28.59 25.43
CA SER A 82 5.80 29.98 25.76
C SER A 82 5.83 30.30 27.26
N LYS A 83 5.13 29.52 28.09
CA LYS A 83 4.99 29.72 29.54
C LYS A 83 5.89 28.80 30.36
N ASP A 84 6.27 27.65 29.81
CA ASP A 84 7.22 26.72 30.40
C ASP A 84 8.30 26.34 29.37
N PRO A 85 9.50 26.96 29.44
CA PRO A 85 10.56 26.73 28.47
C PRO A 85 11.20 25.33 28.56
N THR A 86 10.80 24.51 29.55
CA THR A 86 11.25 23.11 29.68
C THR A 86 10.26 22.12 29.05
N ALA A 87 9.05 22.58 28.71
CA ALA A 87 8.02 21.77 28.09
C ALA A 87 8.02 21.92 26.57
N PHE A 88 7.90 20.80 25.87
CA PHE A 88 7.71 20.76 24.43
C PHE A 88 6.66 19.72 24.06
N CYS A 89 6.01 19.93 22.92
CA CYS A 89 5.02 19.02 22.36
C CYS A 89 5.47 18.62 20.95
N VAL A 90 5.42 17.31 20.69
CA VAL A 90 5.70 16.73 19.38
C VAL A 90 4.39 16.64 18.60
N GLN A 91 4.34 17.24 17.42
CA GLN A 91 3.19 17.28 16.54
C GLN A 91 3.22 16.08 15.58
N PHE A 92 2.92 14.88 16.10
CA PHE A 92 2.92 13.64 15.31
C PHE A 92 2.10 13.70 14.03
N ARG A 93 1.05 14.54 14.00
CA ARG A 93 0.24 14.77 12.80
C ARG A 93 1.07 15.39 11.67
N GLU A 94 1.89 16.39 11.98
CA GLU A 94 2.71 17.08 10.98
C GLU A 94 3.79 16.15 10.44
N ILE A 95 4.39 15.33 11.31
CA ILE A 95 5.31 14.25 10.92
C ILE A 95 4.62 13.30 9.93
N TYR A 96 3.42 12.80 10.28
CA TYR A 96 2.68 11.89 9.42
C TYR A 96 2.33 12.53 8.07
N CYS A 97 1.91 13.80 8.06
CA CYS A 97 1.65 14.53 6.83
C CYS A 97 2.91 14.68 5.97
N ALA A 98 4.07 14.97 6.56
CA ALA A 98 5.34 15.05 5.86
C ALA A 98 5.72 13.70 5.22
N MET A 99 5.60 12.60 5.99
CA MET A 99 5.84 11.24 5.48
C MET A 99 4.92 10.90 4.31
N VAL A 100 3.63 11.18 4.43
CA VAL A 100 2.65 10.89 3.37
C VAL A 100 2.88 11.74 2.12
N ALA A 101 3.31 12.99 2.28
CA ALA A 101 3.66 13.87 1.16
C ALA A 101 4.88 13.38 0.38
N ALA A 102 5.85 12.77 1.08
CA ALA A 102 7.04 12.15 0.52
C ALA A 102 6.83 10.69 0.07
N ALA A 103 5.62 10.13 0.24
CA ALA A 103 5.36 8.77 -0.21
C ALA A 103 5.49 8.65 -1.74
N PRO A 104 5.99 7.52 -2.25
CA PRO A 104 6.11 7.28 -3.69
C PRO A 104 4.77 7.45 -4.39
N LYS A 105 4.74 8.26 -5.45
CA LYS A 105 3.56 8.42 -6.31
C LYS A 105 3.68 7.45 -7.48
N GLN A 106 2.57 6.82 -7.84
CA GLN A 106 2.52 6.07 -9.09
C GLN A 106 2.73 7.06 -10.24
N GLU A 107 3.76 6.83 -11.06
CA GLU A 107 3.94 7.56 -12.30
C GLU A 107 2.77 7.21 -13.22
N ASN A 108 1.94 8.20 -13.54
CA ASN A 108 0.94 8.06 -14.60
C ASN A 108 1.69 7.98 -15.94
N VAL A 109 1.94 6.77 -16.44
CA VAL A 109 2.42 6.52 -17.80
C VAL A 109 1.26 6.62 -18.79
#